data_AF-A0A651DY73-F1
#
_entry.id   AF-A0A651DY73-F1
#
_cell.length_a   1.000
_cell.length_b   1.000
_cell.length_c   1.000
_cell.angle_alpha   90.00
_cell.angle_beta   90.00
_cell.angle_gamma   90.00
#
_symmetry.space_group_name_H-M   'P 1'
#
loop_
_entity.id
_entity.type
_entity.pdbx_description
1 polymer ?
#
loop_
_entity_poly.entity_id
_entity_poly.type
_entity_poly.pdbx_seq_one_letter_code
_entity_poly.pdbx_strand_id
1 'polypeptide(L)' 'MSSPNEYLASETLPVVGIGGSAGSLQSLKSFLANLPVDTGAAYVIVTHYPKDERSLLPEILGPQTALPVQMAEEGE' A
#
# COMPACT_ATOMS: atom_id res chain seq x y z
N MET A 1 43.02 -9.50 13.18
CA MET A 1 42.23 -9.11 11.99
C MET A 1 40.96 -9.93 12.02
N SER A 2 39.92 -9.40 12.65
CA SER A 2 38.58 -10.00 12.65
C SER A 2 37.69 -9.06 11.85
N SER A 3 37.06 -9.62 10.82
CA SER A 3 36.30 -8.91 9.79
C SER A 3 35.20 -8.02 10.36
N PRO A 4 34.88 -6.90 9.69
CA PRO A 4 33.85 -5.97 10.12
C PRO A 4 32.49 -6.68 10.06
N ASN A 5 31.71 -6.52 11.13
CA ASN A 5 30.29 -6.87 11.19
C ASN A 5 29.54 -6.31 9.98
N GLU A 6 29.34 -7.14 8.95
CA GLU A 6 28.16 -7.04 8.09
C GLU A 6 26.98 -7.51 8.94
N TYR A 7 26.48 -6.59 9.77
CA TYR A 7 25.10 -6.64 10.22
C TYR A 7 24.30 -6.46 8.93
N LEU A 8 23.97 -7.57 8.25
CA LEU A 8 22.96 -7.58 7.20
C LEU A 8 21.77 -6.85 7.83
N ALA A 9 21.53 -5.61 7.39
CA ALA A 9 20.32 -4.90 7.76
C ALA A 9 19.22 -5.90 7.46
N SER A 10 18.50 -6.34 8.49
CA SER A 10 17.33 -7.19 8.25
C SER A 10 16.55 -6.48 7.15
N GLU A 11 16.27 -7.16 6.05
CA GLU A 11 15.50 -6.64 4.92
C GLU A 11 14.11 -6.25 5.46
N THR A 12 14.02 -5.09 6.10
CA THR A 12 12.80 -4.58 6.70
C THR A 12 12.02 -4.00 5.55
N LEU A 13 10.96 -4.69 5.15
CA LEU A 13 9.99 -4.16 4.20
C LEU A 13 9.28 -2.96 4.85
N PRO A 14 9.52 -1.71 4.42
CA PRO A 14 8.81 -0.56 4.96
C PRO A 14 7.32 -0.66 4.61
N VAL A 15 6.46 -0.37 5.59
CA VAL A 15 5.01 -0.36 5.39
C VAL A 15 4.49 1.07 5.56
N VAL A 16 3.75 1.55 4.57
CA VAL A 16 3.13 2.88 4.57
C VAL A 16 1.62 2.73 4.76
N GLY A 17 1.12 3.13 5.93
CA GLY A 17 -0.30 3.20 6.21
C GLY A 17 -0.92 4.51 5.71
N ILE A 18 -2.01 4.43 4.95
CA ILE A 18 -2.73 5.59 4.41
C ILE A 18 -4.18 5.55 4.89
N GLY A 19 -4.57 6.56 5.68
CA GLY A 19 -5.93 6.72 6.17
C GLY A 19 -6.76 7.71 5.34
N GLY A 20 -7.99 7.34 5.01
CA GLY A 20 -8.95 8.17 4.28
C GLY A 20 -10.37 8.07 4.84
N SER A 21 -11.24 8.97 4.39
CA SER A 21 -12.66 8.99 4.76
C SER A 21 -13.47 9.52 3.55
N ALA A 22 -14.54 10.27 3.79
CA ALA A 22 -15.31 10.91 2.72
C ALA A 22 -14.41 11.78 1.81
N GLY A 23 -14.46 11.52 0.51
CA GLY A 23 -13.75 12.31 -0.50
C GLY A 23 -12.28 11.93 -0.73
N SER A 24 -11.69 11.01 0.04
CA SER A 24 -10.26 10.65 -0.13
C SER A 24 -9.96 9.90 -1.44
N LEU A 25 -11.00 9.39 -2.12
CA LEU A 25 -10.84 8.52 -3.28
C LEU A 25 -10.05 9.19 -4.42
N GLN A 26 -10.36 10.45 -4.74
CA GLN A 26 -9.63 11.16 -5.80
C GLN A 26 -8.17 11.42 -5.42
N SER A 27 -7.91 11.72 -4.15
CA SER A 27 -6.54 11.89 -3.64
C SER A 27 -5.75 10.58 -3.71
N LEU A 28 -6.37 9.45 -3.35
CA LEU A 28 -5.76 8.12 -3.44
C LEU A 28 -5.45 7.75 -4.90
N LYS A 29 -6.37 8.00 -5.83
CA LYS A 29 -6.13 7.79 -7.26
C LYS A 29 -4.93 8.61 -7.76
N SER A 30 -4.91 9.90 -7.44
CA SER A 30 -3.82 10.81 -7.84
C SER A 30 -2.48 10.39 -7.24
N PHE A 31 -2.47 10.00 -5.96
CA PHE A 31 -1.27 9.50 -5.29
C PHE A 31 -0.73 8.24 -5.99
N LEU A 32 -1.58 7.24 -6.20
CA LEU A 32 -1.20 5.97 -6.83
C LEU A 32 -0.71 6.14 -8.27
N ALA A 33 -1.32 7.05 -9.04
CA ALA A 33 -0.91 7.38 -10.40
C ALA A 33 0.49 8.01 -10.51
N ASN A 34 0.99 8.58 -9.42
CA ASN A 34 2.31 9.20 -9.36
C ASN A 34 3.30 8.41 -8.48
N LEU A 35 2.90 7.23 -7.99
CA LEU A 35 3.71 6.41 -7.11
C LEU A 35 4.69 5.56 -7.93
N PRO A 36 6.02 5.68 -7.72
CA PRO A 36 6.98 4.76 -8.32
C PRO A 36 6.71 3.32 -7.87
N VAL A 37 6.95 2.35 -8.75
CA VAL A 37 6.73 0.93 -8.42
C VAL A 37 7.88 0.30 -7.63
N ASP A 38 9.02 0.98 -7.59
CA ASP A 38 10.30 0.51 -7.05
C ASP A 38 10.64 1.16 -5.70
N THR A 39 9.66 1.66 -4.95
CA THR A 39 9.90 2.26 -3.62
C THR A 39 10.38 1.27 -2.57
N GLY A 40 10.31 -0.04 -2.86
CA GLY A 40 10.64 -1.10 -1.92
C GLY A 40 9.71 -1.17 -0.71
N ALA A 41 8.51 -0.57 -0.79
CA ALA A 41 7.57 -0.46 0.33
C ALA A 41 6.21 -1.11 0.00
N ALA A 42 5.55 -1.64 1.02
CA ALA A 42 4.15 -2.04 0.95
C ALA A 42 3.22 -0.89 1.39
N TYR A 43 2.06 -0.76 0.76
CA TYR A 43 1.09 0.29 1.06
C TYR A 43 -0.22 -0.31 1.56
N VAL A 44 -0.66 0.12 2.74
CA VAL A 44 -1.92 -0.32 3.36
C VAL A 44 -2.89 0.86 3.39
N ILE A 45 -3.98 0.78 2.63
CA ILE A 45 -4.97 1.84 2.53
C ILE A 45 -6.21 1.46 3.35
N VAL A 46 -6.56 2.31 4.32
CA VAL A 46 -7.77 2.17 5.13
C VAL A 46 -8.65 3.38 4.88
N THR A 47 -9.87 3.16 4.40
CA THR A 47 -10.83 4.25 4.17
C THR A 47 -12.21 3.91 4.73
N HIS A 48 -12.92 4.92 5.25
CA HIS A 48 -14.32 4.76 5.64
C HIS A 48 -15.20 4.55 4.40
N TYR A 49 -15.50 3.28 4.12
CA TYR A 49 -16.47 2.84 3.11
C TYR A 49 -17.66 2.15 3.81
N PRO A 50 -18.92 2.34 3.38
CA PRO A 50 -20.08 1.71 4.02
C PRO A 50 -20.00 0.18 3.99
N LYS A 51 -20.52 -0.44 5.06
CA LYS A 51 -20.26 -1.83 5.47
C LYS A 51 -20.93 -2.92 4.61
N ASP A 52 -21.80 -2.56 3.67
CA ASP A 52 -22.82 -3.48 3.15
C ASP A 52 -22.56 -4.10 1.77
N GLU A 53 -21.45 -3.78 1.11
CA GLU A 53 -21.09 -4.41 -0.17
C GLU A 53 -19.62 -4.81 -0.22
N ARG A 54 -19.30 -5.81 -1.05
CA ARG A 54 -17.92 -6.11 -1.45
C ARG A 54 -17.26 -4.81 -1.87
N SER A 55 -16.19 -4.42 -1.18
CA SER A 55 -15.50 -3.19 -1.48
C SER A 55 -14.93 -3.26 -2.89
N LEU A 56 -15.34 -2.35 -3.76
CA LEU A 56 -14.81 -2.21 -5.12
C LEU A 56 -13.49 -1.43 -5.16
N LEU A 57 -12.83 -1.24 -4.00
CA LEU A 57 -11.63 -0.43 -3.90
C LEU A 57 -10.47 -0.97 -4.77
N PRO A 58 -10.20 -2.28 -4.83
CA PRO A 58 -9.18 -2.81 -5.73
C PRO A 58 -9.49 -2.50 -7.20
N GLU A 59 -10.75 -2.65 -7.63
CA GLU A 59 -11.18 -2.37 -9.00
C GLU A 59 -11.11 -0.87 -9.33
N ILE A 60 -11.27 -0.01 -8.33
CA ILE A 60 -11.23 1.44 -8.49
C ILE A 60 -9.78 1.98 -8.46
N LEU A 61 -8.92 1.43 -7.59
CA LEU A 61 -7.55 1.92 -7.34
C LEU A 61 -6.50 1.19 -8.18
N GLY A 62 -6.68 -0.10 -8.45
CA GLY A 62 -5.77 -0.92 -9.26
C GLY A 62 -5.44 -0.31 -10.62
N PRO A 63 -6.43 0.20 -11.40
CA PRO A 63 -6.15 0.85 -12.69
C PRO A 63 -5.29 2.12 -12.59
N GLN A 64 -5.03 2.66 -11.39
CA GLN A 64 -4.23 3.88 -11.20
C GLN A 64 -2.76 3.58 -10.91
N THR A 65 -2.34 2.32 -10.77
CA THR A 65 -0.95 1.98 -10.48
C THR A 65 -0.55 0.69 -11.18
N ALA A 66 0.75 0.47 -11.36
CA ALA A 66 1.28 -0.82 -11.82
C ALA A 66 1.58 -1.78 -10.65
N LEU A 67 1.43 -1.33 -9.41
CA LEU A 67 1.48 -2.20 -8.24
C LEU A 67 0.25 -3.13 -8.20
N PRO A 68 0.38 -4.38 -7.74
CA PRO A 68 -0.78 -5.21 -7.46
C PRO A 68 -1.61 -4.57 -6.33
N VAL A 69 -2.92 -4.50 -6.52
CA VAL A 69 -3.86 -3.98 -5.53
C VAL A 69 -4.89 -5.06 -5.24
N GLN A 70 -5.03 -5.43 -3.97
CA GLN A 70 -5.96 -6.43 -3.49
C GLN A 70 -6.60 -6.01 -2.17
N MET A 71 -7.71 -6.65 -1.81
CA MET A 71 -8.26 -6.52 -0.45
C MET A 71 -7.29 -7.15 0.54
N ALA A 72 -7.11 -6.51 1.70
CA ALA A 72 -6.36 -7.12 2.78
C ALA A 72 -7.16 -8.27 3.39
N GLU A 73 -6.50 -9.41 3.63
CA GLU A 73 -7.07 -10.59 4.25
C GLU A 73 -6.43 -10.82 5.63
N GLU A 74 -7.19 -11.43 6.55
CA GLU A 74 -6.67 -11.73 7.88
C GLU A 74 -5.60 -12.83 7.79
N GLY A 75 -4.37 -12.51 8.20
CA GLY A 75 -3.26 -13.47 8.23
C GLY A 75 -2.37 -13.49 6.99
N GLU A 76 -2.63 -12.61 6.01
CA GLU A 76 -1.69 -12.29 4.91
C GLU A 76 -0.73 -11.14 5.26
#